data_AF-A0A7S0BK11-F1
#
_entry.id   AF-A0A7S0BK11-F1
#
_cell.length_a   1.000
_cell.length_b   1.000
_cell.length_c   1.000
_cell.angle_alpha   90.00
_cell.angle_beta   90.00
_cell.angle_gamma   90.00
#
_symmetry.space_group_name_H-M   'P 1'
#
loop_
_entity.id
_entity.type
_entity.pdbx_description
1 polymer ?
#
loop_
_entity_poly.entity_id
_entity_poly.type
_entity_poly.pdbx_seq_one_letter_code
_entity_poly.pdbx_strand_id
1 'polypeptide(L)'
;EVLYAALKCGVTKILKAGGAQAITAMAFGTESCPKVDKICGPGNQFVTGAKMILQNSGEASLAIDMPAGPSEQLCIADASSKAAFVVSDLLSQAEHGVDSQVVCVALKGFDEKAFAEELEVQVEALPRKEIVKEALSKSLFLRVDSIDEA
;
A
#
# COMPACT_ATOMS: atom_id res chain seq x y z
N GLU A 1 7.99 -7.83 18.34
CA GLU A 1 8.42 -7.89 16.93
C GLU A 1 9.21 -6.66 16.51
N VAL A 2 8.62 -5.45 16.51
CA VAL A 2 9.28 -4.20 16.04
C VAL A 2 10.62 -3.94 16.73
N LEU A 3 10.68 -4.02 18.06
CA LEU A 3 11.92 -3.79 18.81
C LEU A 3 13.02 -4.82 18.47
N TYR A 4 12.65 -6.08 18.28
CA TYR A 4 13.59 -7.13 17.91
C TYR A 4 14.15 -6.92 16.50
N ALA A 5 13.29 -6.58 15.54
CA ALA A 5 13.71 -6.25 14.18
C ALA A 5 14.64 -5.02 14.18
N ALA A 6 14.28 -3.98 14.91
CA ALA A 6 15.10 -2.77 15.06
C ALA A 6 16.48 -3.09 15.62
N LEU A 7 16.54 -3.90 16.70
CA LEU A 7 17.81 -4.34 17.29
C LEU A 7 18.65 -5.15 16.30
N LYS A 8 18.02 -6.08 15.56
CA LYS A 8 18.71 -6.94 14.59
C LYS A 8 19.29 -6.15 13.41
N CYS A 9 18.61 -5.08 12.99
CA CYS A 9 19.04 -4.20 11.89
C CYS A 9 19.97 -3.06 12.35
N GLY A 10 20.35 -2.99 13.63
CA GLY A 10 21.27 -1.97 14.13
C GLY A 10 20.67 -0.57 14.26
N VAL A 11 19.35 -0.46 14.44
CA VAL A 11 18.69 0.83 14.71
C VAL A 11 19.22 1.41 16.03
N THR A 12 19.67 2.67 16.01
CA THR A 12 20.34 3.32 17.15
C THR A 12 19.37 3.97 18.14
N LYS A 13 18.19 4.42 17.68
CA LYS A 13 17.17 5.08 18.51
C LYS A 13 15.77 4.71 18.03
N ILE A 14 14.84 4.67 18.97
CA ILE A 14 13.42 4.45 18.69
C ILE A 14 12.64 5.66 19.18
N LEU A 15 12.02 6.37 18.24
CA LEU A 15 11.05 7.42 18.56
C LEU A 15 9.68 6.77 18.80
N LYS A 16 9.17 6.86 20.03
CA LYS A 16 7.82 6.36 20.39
C LYS A 16 6.73 7.37 20.02
N ALA A 17 6.65 7.73 18.74
CA ALA A 17 5.63 8.59 18.17
C ALA A 17 5.25 8.09 16.77
N GLY A 18 4.07 8.45 16.28
CA GLY A 18 3.61 8.14 14.92
C GLY A 18 3.00 9.37 14.25
N GLY A 19 2.50 9.23 13.02
CA GLY A 19 1.80 10.30 12.30
C GLY A 19 2.71 11.46 11.86
N ALA A 20 2.08 12.55 11.42
CA ALA A 20 2.76 13.75 10.94
C ALA A 20 3.72 14.34 11.99
N GLN A 21 3.35 14.30 13.27
CA GLN A 21 4.17 14.79 14.38
C GLN A 21 5.50 14.04 14.53
N ALA A 22 5.53 12.73 14.25
CA ALA A 22 6.78 11.97 14.27
C ALA A 22 7.70 12.37 13.11
N ILE A 23 7.11 12.64 11.93
CA ILE A 23 7.85 13.14 10.76
C ILE A 23 8.45 14.51 11.06
N THR A 24 7.67 15.43 11.61
CA THR A 24 8.13 16.77 12.00
C THR A 24 9.24 16.70 13.05
N ALA A 25 9.09 15.85 14.08
CA ALA A 25 10.11 15.67 15.12
C ALA A 25 11.45 15.17 14.55
N MET A 26 11.43 14.25 13.59
CA MET A 26 12.64 13.77 12.91
C MET A 26 13.22 14.82 11.95
N ALA A 27 12.37 15.63 11.31
CA ALA A 27 12.79 16.65 10.35
C ALA A 27 13.52 17.83 10.99
N PHE A 28 13.01 18.32 12.12
CA PHE A 28 13.58 19.47 12.83
C PHE A 28 14.46 19.09 14.03
N GLY A 29 14.28 17.88 14.55
CA GLY A 29 14.82 17.50 15.85
C GLY A 29 13.97 18.07 17.01
N THR A 30 14.09 17.43 18.18
CA THR A 30 13.56 17.89 19.47
C THR A 30 14.60 17.67 20.56
N GLU A 31 14.30 17.96 21.82
CA GLU A 31 15.20 17.66 22.95
C GLU A 31 15.53 16.17 23.06
N SER A 32 14.66 15.30 22.54
CA SER A 32 14.80 13.84 22.61
C SER A 32 14.91 13.13 21.25
N CYS A 33 14.55 13.80 20.16
CA CYS A 33 14.60 13.26 18.81
C CYS A 33 15.73 13.94 18.01
N PRO A 34 16.74 13.20 17.51
CA PRO A 34 17.74 13.81 16.65
C PRO A 34 17.13 14.22 15.31
N LYS A 35 17.59 15.35 14.77
CA LYS A 35 17.35 15.71 13.37
C LYS A 35 17.97 14.67 12.45
N VAL A 36 17.26 14.30 11.39
CA VAL A 36 17.77 13.42 10.32
C VAL A 36 17.79 14.14 8.98
N ASP A 37 18.64 13.66 8.07
CA ASP A 37 18.76 14.21 6.72
C ASP A 37 17.76 13.60 5.73
N LYS A 38 17.29 12.38 6.02
CA LYS A 38 16.32 11.66 5.18
C LYS A 38 15.35 10.84 6.02
N ILE A 39 14.06 10.93 5.68
CA ILE A 39 12.99 10.10 6.28
C ILE A 39 12.51 9.07 5.25
N CYS A 40 12.46 7.80 5.66
CA CYS A 40 11.99 6.70 4.85
C CYS A 40 10.78 6.00 5.48
N GLY A 41 10.02 5.31 4.65
CA GLY A 41 8.95 4.43 5.08
C GLY A 41 7.55 4.92 4.68
N PRO A 42 6.62 3.97 4.51
CA PRO A 42 5.23 4.26 4.18
C PRO A 42 4.46 4.77 5.40
N GLY A 43 3.28 5.31 5.14
CA GLY A 43 2.32 5.69 6.16
C GLY A 43 1.01 6.12 5.51
N ASN A 44 0.02 6.45 6.34
CA ASN A 44 -1.24 6.98 5.83
C ASN A 44 -1.05 8.35 5.15
N GLN A 45 -2.12 8.85 4.53
CA GLN A 45 -2.13 10.16 3.85
C GLN A 45 -1.57 11.33 4.67
N PHE A 46 -1.70 11.31 6.01
CA PHE A 46 -1.17 12.37 6.86
C PHE A 46 0.36 12.30 7.01
N VAL A 47 0.91 11.08 7.12
CA VAL A 47 2.36 10.85 7.13
C VAL A 47 2.96 11.26 5.80
N THR A 48 2.34 10.84 4.69
CA THR A 48 2.80 11.21 3.34
C THR A 48 2.69 12.71 3.10
N GLY A 49 1.58 13.33 3.49
CA GLY A 49 1.41 14.78 3.40
C GLY A 49 2.50 15.54 4.18
N ALA A 50 2.80 15.12 5.42
CA ALA A 50 3.87 15.72 6.21
C ALA A 50 5.25 15.58 5.55
N LYS A 51 5.57 14.38 5.03
CA LYS A 51 6.81 14.11 4.29
C LYS A 51 6.95 15.06 3.08
N MET A 52 5.90 15.21 2.29
CA MET A 52 5.89 16.08 1.10
C MET A 52 6.04 17.57 1.46
N ILE A 53 5.31 18.04 2.48
CA ILE A 53 5.40 19.44 2.92
C ILE A 53 6.82 19.77 3.38
N LEU A 54 7.42 18.92 4.20
CA LEU A 54 8.74 19.17 4.80
C LEU A 54 9.89 19.04 3.79
N GLN A 55 9.75 18.18 2.78
CA GLN A 55 10.71 18.12 1.67
C GLN A 55 10.69 19.42 0.86
N ASN A 56 9.50 19.98 0.62
CA ASN A 56 9.32 21.13 -0.27
C ASN A 56 9.51 22.48 0.43
N SER A 57 9.37 22.56 1.76
CA SER A 57 9.50 23.83 2.49
C SER A 57 10.92 24.38 2.50
N GLY A 58 11.94 23.53 2.30
CA GLY A 58 13.37 23.92 2.34
C GLY A 58 13.90 24.21 3.75
N GLU A 59 13.05 24.62 4.69
CA GLU A 59 13.41 24.99 6.07
C GLU A 59 14.03 23.83 6.85
N ALA A 60 13.49 22.62 6.70
CA ALA A 60 14.01 21.44 7.40
C ALA A 60 15.28 20.86 6.76
N SER A 61 15.59 21.24 5.51
CA SER A 61 16.63 20.60 4.69
C SER A 61 16.56 19.06 4.78
N LEU A 62 15.36 18.52 4.51
CA LEU A 62 15.03 17.11 4.65
C LEU A 62 14.75 16.49 3.28
N ALA A 63 15.34 15.32 3.02
CA ALA A 63 14.95 14.45 1.92
C ALA A 63 13.92 13.40 2.36
N ILE A 64 13.11 12.90 1.41
CA ILE A 64 12.29 11.71 1.60
C ILE A 64 12.66 10.66 0.56
N ASP A 65 12.32 9.41 0.81
CA ASP A 65 12.45 8.31 -0.16
C ASP A 65 11.50 8.48 -1.36
N MET A 66 10.20 8.51 -1.11
CA MET A 66 9.15 8.69 -2.09
C MET A 66 7.83 9.15 -1.40
N PRO A 67 6.93 9.84 -2.12
CA PRO A 67 5.54 9.97 -1.67
C PRO A 67 4.90 8.58 -1.70
N ALA A 68 4.62 8.02 -0.53
CA ALA A 68 3.93 6.74 -0.44
C ALA A 68 2.41 7.00 -0.52
N GLY A 69 1.80 6.61 -1.63
CA GLY A 69 0.34 6.62 -1.78
C GLY A 69 -0.32 5.43 -1.06
N PRO A 70 -1.65 5.31 -1.15
CA PRO A 70 -2.32 4.07 -0.79
C PRO A 70 -1.72 2.87 -1.52
N SER A 71 -1.90 1.70 -0.94
CA SER A 71 -1.45 0.44 -1.52
C SER A 71 -2.21 0.15 -2.82
N GLU A 72 -1.47 -0.05 -3.91
CA GLU A 72 -2.03 -0.39 -5.22
C GLU A 72 -1.50 -1.74 -5.71
N GLN A 73 -2.29 -2.47 -6.49
CA GLN A 73 -1.85 -3.65 -7.22
C GLN A 73 -2.63 -3.84 -8.51
N LEU A 74 -1.93 -4.13 -9.60
CA LEU A 74 -2.53 -4.52 -10.87
C LEU A 74 -2.08 -5.94 -11.24
N CYS A 75 -3.01 -6.80 -11.62
CA CYS A 75 -2.71 -8.11 -12.20
C CYS A 75 -3.23 -8.20 -13.64
N ILE A 76 -2.43 -8.80 -14.51
CA ILE A 76 -2.85 -9.16 -15.88
C ILE A 76 -3.14 -10.66 -15.88
N ALA A 77 -4.34 -11.05 -16.27
CA ALA A 77 -4.81 -12.43 -16.23
C ALA A 77 -5.18 -12.93 -17.64
N ASP A 78 -4.60 -14.06 -18.03
CA ASP A 78 -4.82 -14.70 -19.32
C ASP A 78 -5.55 -16.05 -19.19
N ALA A 79 -5.75 -16.76 -20.30
CA ALA A 79 -6.41 -18.06 -20.29
C ALA A 79 -5.71 -19.15 -19.46
N SER A 80 -4.41 -18.97 -19.13
CA SER A 80 -3.66 -19.90 -18.29
C SER A 80 -3.80 -19.59 -16.79
N SER A 81 -4.32 -18.41 -16.47
CA SER A 81 -4.43 -17.91 -15.11
C SER A 81 -5.56 -18.59 -14.36
N LYS A 82 -5.29 -19.00 -13.11
CA LYS A 82 -6.31 -19.57 -12.22
C LYS A 82 -7.04 -18.45 -11.49
N ALA A 83 -8.36 -18.35 -11.70
CA ALA A 83 -9.22 -17.35 -11.07
C ALA A 83 -8.99 -17.20 -9.55
N ALA A 84 -8.95 -18.33 -8.82
CA ALA A 84 -8.73 -18.34 -7.37
C ALA A 84 -7.43 -17.65 -6.93
N PHE A 85 -6.36 -17.77 -7.74
CA PHE A 85 -5.05 -17.18 -7.43
C PHE A 85 -5.06 -15.68 -7.74
N VAL A 86 -5.64 -15.29 -8.88
CA VAL A 86 -5.81 -13.88 -9.24
C VAL A 86 -6.60 -13.13 -8.17
N VAL A 87 -7.72 -13.72 -7.71
CA VAL A 87 -8.52 -13.16 -6.62
C VAL A 87 -7.71 -13.08 -5.34
N SER A 88 -7.03 -14.16 -4.93
CA SER A 88 -6.23 -14.16 -3.71
C SER A 88 -5.15 -13.08 -3.73
N ASP A 89 -4.48 -12.87 -4.87
CA ASP A 89 -3.47 -11.82 -5.02
C ASP A 89 -4.08 -10.42 -4.87
N LEU A 90 -5.20 -10.14 -5.55
CA LEU A 90 -5.91 -8.86 -5.42
C LEU A 90 -6.38 -8.62 -3.98
N LEU A 91 -6.95 -9.62 -3.33
CA LEU A 91 -7.46 -9.49 -1.97
C LEU A 91 -6.34 -9.28 -0.94
N SER A 92 -5.14 -9.84 -1.19
CA SER A 92 -3.96 -9.64 -0.33
C SER A 92 -3.56 -8.16 -0.21
N GLN A 93 -3.77 -7.37 -1.27
CA GLN A 93 -3.52 -5.93 -1.23
C GLN A 93 -4.76 -5.15 -0.77
N ALA A 94 -5.96 -5.55 -1.20
CA ALA A 94 -7.19 -4.87 -0.80
C ALA A 94 -7.41 -4.87 0.73
N GLU A 95 -6.90 -5.88 1.45
CA GLU A 95 -7.01 -5.93 2.90
C GLU A 95 -6.12 -4.94 3.65
N HIS A 96 -5.12 -4.32 3.01
CA HIS A 96 -4.21 -3.41 3.67
C HIS A 96 -4.95 -2.20 4.30
N GLY A 97 -5.87 -1.60 3.56
CA GLY A 97 -6.62 -0.42 4.00
C GLY A 97 -7.74 -0.04 3.04
N VAL A 98 -8.70 0.74 3.54
CA VAL A 98 -9.88 1.21 2.78
C VAL A 98 -9.52 2.12 1.60
N ASP A 99 -8.32 2.69 1.64
CA ASP A 99 -7.73 3.52 0.61
C ASP A 99 -7.00 2.71 -0.48
N SER A 100 -6.86 1.40 -0.31
CA SER A 100 -6.22 0.53 -1.31
C SER A 100 -7.04 0.43 -2.58
N GLN A 101 -6.36 0.25 -3.70
CA GLN A 101 -7.00 0.05 -5.01
C GLN A 101 -6.36 -1.15 -5.71
N VAL A 102 -7.18 -2.04 -6.24
CA VAL A 102 -6.70 -3.19 -7.00
C VAL A 102 -7.32 -3.22 -8.40
N VAL A 103 -6.58 -3.72 -9.37
CA VAL A 103 -7.00 -3.73 -10.77
C VAL A 103 -6.71 -5.10 -11.38
N CYS A 104 -7.73 -5.70 -11.99
CA CYS A 104 -7.57 -6.90 -12.81
C CYS A 104 -7.73 -6.53 -14.29
N VAL A 105 -6.71 -6.80 -15.10
CA VAL A 105 -6.76 -6.66 -16.56
C VAL A 105 -6.84 -8.07 -17.15
N ALA A 106 -8.01 -8.43 -17.65
CA ALA A 106 -8.28 -9.75 -18.22
C ALA A 106 -8.07 -9.73 -19.74
N LEU A 107 -7.20 -10.62 -20.20
CA LEU A 107 -7.04 -10.93 -21.62
C LEU A 107 -8.15 -11.89 -22.08
N LYS A 108 -8.34 -11.92 -23.39
CA LYS A 108 -9.23 -12.88 -24.04
C LYS A 108 -8.94 -14.32 -23.59
N GLY A 109 -9.98 -15.00 -23.11
CA GLY A 109 -9.92 -16.40 -22.68
C GLY A 109 -9.72 -16.61 -21.17
N PHE A 110 -9.51 -15.54 -20.38
CA PHE A 110 -9.59 -15.62 -18.93
C PHE A 110 -11.03 -15.98 -18.47
N ASP A 111 -11.14 -16.85 -17.47
CA ASP A 111 -12.44 -17.30 -16.94
C ASP A 111 -12.99 -16.30 -15.91
N GLU A 112 -13.72 -15.31 -16.43
CA GLU A 112 -14.31 -14.25 -15.62
C GLU A 112 -15.43 -14.71 -14.71
N LYS A 113 -16.11 -15.80 -15.11
CA LYS A 113 -17.18 -16.35 -14.29
C LYS A 113 -16.58 -16.98 -13.04
N ALA A 114 -15.55 -17.81 -13.21
CA ALA A 114 -14.80 -18.35 -12.08
C ALA A 114 -14.17 -17.24 -11.23
N PHE A 115 -13.68 -16.15 -11.85
CA PHE A 115 -13.16 -15.00 -11.11
C PHE A 115 -14.22 -14.35 -10.21
N ALA A 116 -15.43 -14.09 -10.73
CA ALA A 116 -16.50 -13.48 -9.95
C ALA A 116 -16.96 -14.39 -8.79
N GLU A 117 -17.07 -15.71 -9.04
CA GLU A 117 -17.42 -16.71 -8.03
C GLU A 117 -16.36 -16.76 -6.91
N GLU A 118 -15.07 -16.83 -7.28
CA GLU A 118 -13.96 -16.84 -6.31
C GLU A 118 -13.89 -15.53 -5.51
N LEU A 119 -14.15 -14.38 -6.14
CA LEU A 119 -14.16 -13.09 -5.45
C LEU A 119 -15.21 -13.06 -4.35
N GLU A 120 -16.42 -13.52 -4.62
CA GLU A 120 -17.50 -13.56 -3.61
C GLU A 120 -17.14 -14.51 -2.46
N VAL A 121 -16.69 -15.73 -2.78
CA VAL A 121 -16.32 -16.75 -1.79
C VAL A 121 -15.18 -16.28 -0.89
N GLN A 122 -14.12 -15.75 -1.48
CA GLN A 122 -12.92 -15.37 -0.73
C GLN A 122 -13.15 -14.11 0.11
N VAL A 123 -13.87 -13.10 -0.41
CA VAL A 123 -14.18 -11.88 0.35
C VAL A 123 -14.97 -12.20 1.62
N GLU A 124 -15.99 -13.06 1.53
CA GLU A 124 -16.80 -13.41 2.71
C GLU A 124 -16.04 -14.23 3.76
N ALA A 125 -14.98 -14.93 3.36
CA ALA A 125 -14.12 -15.67 4.27
C ALA A 125 -13.12 -14.80 5.04
N LEU A 126 -12.87 -13.55 4.61
CA LEU A 126 -11.84 -12.70 5.20
C LEU A 126 -12.28 -12.04 6.52
N PRO A 127 -11.43 -12.05 7.57
CA PRO A 127 -11.71 -11.35 8.83
C PRO A 127 -11.91 -9.83 8.65
N ARG A 128 -11.25 -9.23 7.66
CA ARG A 128 -11.28 -7.79 7.36
C ARG A 128 -12.21 -7.45 6.19
N LYS A 129 -13.25 -8.24 5.93
CA LYS A 129 -14.10 -8.13 4.75
C LYS A 129 -14.72 -6.75 4.51
N GLU A 130 -15.07 -6.00 5.56
CA GLU A 130 -15.65 -4.65 5.38
C GLU A 130 -14.63 -3.66 4.80
N ILE A 131 -13.36 -3.75 5.21
CA ILE A 131 -12.27 -2.95 4.64
C ILE A 131 -12.03 -3.33 3.18
N VAL A 132 -12.01 -4.64 2.90
CA VAL A 132 -11.84 -5.19 1.57
C VAL A 132 -12.96 -4.74 0.64
N LYS A 133 -14.23 -4.80 1.08
CA LYS A 133 -15.38 -4.32 0.30
C LYS A 133 -15.27 -2.84 -0.06
N GLU A 134 -14.81 -2.01 0.88
CA GLU A 134 -14.60 -0.58 0.59
C GLU A 134 -13.48 -0.36 -0.43
N ALA A 135 -12.36 -1.08 -0.31
CA ALA A 135 -11.27 -1.03 -1.29
C ALA A 135 -11.73 -1.53 -2.68
N LEU A 136 -12.49 -2.62 -2.72
CA LEU A 136 -13.05 -3.18 -3.95
C LEU A 136 -14.04 -2.23 -4.63
N SER A 137 -14.76 -1.38 -3.88
CA SER A 137 -15.66 -0.37 -4.47
C SER A 137 -14.95 0.67 -5.34
N LYS A 138 -13.63 0.82 -5.17
CA LYS A 138 -12.76 1.74 -5.92
C LYS A 138 -11.90 1.00 -6.96
N SER A 139 -12.01 -0.32 -7.01
CA SER A 139 -11.19 -1.23 -7.80
C SER A 139 -11.80 -1.48 -9.18
N LEU A 140 -10.98 -1.93 -10.14
CA LEU A 140 -11.40 -2.07 -11.53
C LEU A 140 -11.16 -3.48 -12.06
N PHE A 141 -12.09 -3.95 -12.88
CA PHE A 141 -11.90 -5.11 -13.74
C PHE A 141 -12.00 -4.62 -15.20
N LEU A 142 -10.93 -4.79 -15.96
CA LEU A 142 -10.80 -4.33 -17.33
C LEU A 142 -10.62 -5.52 -18.26
N ARG A 143 -11.25 -5.49 -19.43
CA ARG A 143 -11.09 -6.49 -20.48
C ARG A 143 -10.36 -5.85 -21.64
N VAL A 144 -9.29 -6.49 -22.12
CA VAL A 144 -8.49 -6.00 -23.25
C VAL A 144 -8.21 -7.12 -24.24
N ASP A 145 -7.98 -6.78 -25.49
CA ASP A 145 -7.88 -7.75 -26.59
C ASP A 145 -6.50 -8.41 -26.68
N SER A 146 -5.46 -7.75 -26.16
CA SER A 146 -4.08 -8.22 -26.27
C SER A 146 -3.21 -7.82 -25.09
N ILE A 147 -2.08 -8.51 -24.92
CA ILE A 147 -1.07 -8.18 -23.91
C ILE A 147 -0.44 -6.80 -24.13
N ASP A 148 -0.40 -6.31 -25.37
CA ASP A 148 0.15 -5.00 -25.69
C ASP A 148 -0.80 -3.85 -25.30
N GLU A 149 -2.10 -4.15 -25.21
CA GLU A 149 -3.14 -3.21 -24.75
C GLU A 149 -3.26 -3.20 -23.21
N ALA A 150 -2.90 -4.32 -22.57
CA ALA A 150 -2.89 -4.49 -21.12
C ALA A 150 -1.80 -3.65 -20.44
#